data_AF-A0A945D8Q0-F1
#
_entry.id   AF-A0A945D8Q0-F1
#
_cell.length_a   1.000
_cell.length_b   1.000
_cell.length_c   1.000
_cell.angle_alpha   90.00
_cell.angle_beta   90.00
_cell.angle_gamma   90.00
#
_symmetry.space_group_name_H-M   'P 1'
#
loop_
_entity.id
_entity.type
_entity.pdbx_description
1 polymer ?
#
loop_
_entity_poly.entity_id
_entity_poly.type
_entity_poly.pdbx_seq_one_letter_code
_entity_poly.pdbx_strand_id
1 'polypeptide(L)' 'MYVISGLVLIIAGWLVQYFAKKDNLQMWFVTLYAIGVALLVIDSFLYGTTMIALLNLVSLIVAILVLWKIKGKK' A
#
# COMPACT_ATOMS: atom_id res chain seq x y z
N MET A 1 15.59 9.20 9.21
CA MET A 1 16.50 8.26 8.50
C MET A 1 15.87 6.91 8.16
N TYR A 2 14.80 6.44 8.83
CA TYR A 2 14.25 5.08 8.59
C TYR A 2 12.94 5.00 7.79
N VAL A 3 12.39 6.14 7.35
CA VAL A 3 11.09 6.18 6.66
C VAL A 3 11.14 5.44 5.33
N ILE A 4 12.21 5.67 4.54
CA ILE A 4 12.38 5.03 3.24
C ILE A 4 12.51 3.51 3.37
N SER A 5 13.37 3.04 4.29
CA SER A 5 13.52 1.61 4.55
C SER A 5 12.22 0.97 5.07
N GLY A 6 11.46 1.70 5.91
CA GLY A 6 10.15 1.26 6.35
C GLY A 6 9.16 1.10 5.21
N LEU A 7 9.09 2.07 4.30
CA LEU A 7 8.21 2.00 3.12
C LEU A 7 8.60 0.87 2.17
N VAL A 8 9.89 0.62 1.96
CA VAL A 8 10.36 -0.53 1.16
C VAL A 8 9.88 -1.84 1.77
N LEU A 9 9.97 -2.00 3.09
CA LEU A 9 9.46 -3.20 3.78
C LEU A 9 7.93 -3.32 3.67
N ILE A 10 7.20 -2.20 3.78
CA ILE A 10 5.75 -2.18 3.59
C ILE A 10 5.37 -2.64 2.18
N ILE A 11 6.05 -2.13 1.14
CA ILE A 11 5.83 -2.55 -0.25
C ILE A 11 6.12 -4.05 -0.41
N ALA A 12 7.23 -4.54 0.14
CA ALA A 12 7.56 -5.95 0.12
C ALA A 12 6.49 -6.82 0.80
N GLY A 13 5.95 -6.37 1.94
CA GLY A 13 4.83 -7.03 2.62
C GLY A 13 3.58 -7.13 1.74
N TRP A 14 3.22 -6.07 1.01
CA TRP A 14 2.11 -6.10 0.06
C TRP A 14 2.35 -7.05 -1.11
N LEU A 15 3.58 -7.12 -1.63
CA LEU A 15 3.93 -8.06 -2.68
C LEU A 15 3.81 -9.51 -2.18
N VAL A 16 4.29 -9.82 -0.97
CA VAL A 16 4.11 -11.13 -0.34
C VAL A 16 2.62 -11.47 -0.21
N GLN A 17 1.81 -10.53 0.27
CA GLN A 17 0.35 -10.72 0.39
C GLN A 17 -0.32 -10.89 -0.98
N TYR A 18 0.15 -10.19 -2.01
CA TYR A 18 -0.37 -10.34 -3.38
C TYR A 18 -0.15 -11.76 -3.93
N PHE A 19 1.00 -12.38 -3.65
CA PHE A 19 1.28 -13.75 -4.08
C PHE A 19 0.81 -14.83 -3.10
N ALA A 20 0.22 -14.46 -1.96
CA ALA A 20 -0.31 -15.43 -1.00
C ALA A 20 -1.40 -16.32 -1.64
N LYS A 21 -1.35 -17.63 -1.35
CA LYS A 21 -2.33 -18.61 -1.87
C LYS A 21 -3.66 -18.57 -1.11
N LYS A 22 -3.60 -18.38 0.21
CA LYS A 22 -4.77 -18.20 1.08
C LYS A 22 -4.85 -16.74 1.49
N ASP A 23 -5.97 -16.11 1.18
CA ASP A 23 -6.22 -14.71 1.49
C ASP A 23 -7.30 -14.66 2.57
N ASN A 24 -6.91 -14.53 3.84
CA ASN A 24 -7.85 -14.29 4.95
C ASN A 24 -7.88 -12.80 5.34
N LEU A 25 -7.67 -11.95 4.34
CA LEU A 25 -7.52 -10.51 4.54
C LEU A 25 -8.89 -9.84 4.41
N GLN A 26 -9.25 -9.05 5.43
CA GLN A 26 -10.52 -8.34 5.46
C GLN A 26 -10.52 -7.21 4.42
N MET A 27 -11.53 -7.19 3.55
CA MET A 27 -11.63 -6.17 2.49
C MET A 27 -11.61 -4.75 3.07
N TRP A 28 -12.32 -4.51 4.17
CA TRP A 28 -12.38 -3.20 4.83
C TRP A 28 -11.01 -2.74 5.35
N PHE A 29 -10.17 -3.66 5.81
CA PHE A 29 -8.81 -3.33 6.23
C PHE A 29 -7.99 -2.77 5.06
N VAL A 30 -8.02 -3.42 3.91
CA VAL A 30 -7.28 -2.97 2.72
C VAL A 30 -7.83 -1.65 2.19
N THR A 31 -9.16 -1.46 2.22
CA THR A 31 -9.79 -0.19 1.82
C THR A 31 -9.34 0.97 2.71
N LEU A 32 -9.38 0.81 4.03
CA LEU A 32 -8.94 1.85 4.97
C LEU A 32 -7.45 2.14 4.82
N TYR A 33 -6.63 1.10 4.63
CA TYR A 33 -5.22 1.26 4.34
C TYR A 33 -4.99 2.09 3.07
N ALA A 34 -5.68 1.77 1.98
CA ALA A 34 -5.53 2.49 0.72
C ALA A 34 -5.91 3.98 0.85
N ILE A 35 -6.98 4.29 1.58
CA ILE A 35 -7.37 5.68 1.86
C ILE A 35 -6.28 6.40 2.66
N GLY A 36 -5.78 5.76 3.72
CA GLY A 36 -4.72 6.34 4.55
C GLY A 36 -3.44 6.63 3.75
N VAL A 37 -2.99 5.67 2.93
CA VAL A 37 -1.80 5.87 2.09
C VAL A 37 -2.02 6.92 1.01
N ALA A 38 -3.22 7.03 0.43
CA ALA A 38 -3.54 8.10 -0.51
C ALA A 38 -3.38 9.50 0.13
N LEU A 39 -3.81 9.66 1.38
CA LEU A 39 -3.57 10.89 2.15
C LEU A 39 -2.08 11.13 2.38
N LEU A 40 -1.30 10.09 2.69
CA LEU A 40 0.16 10.21 2.85
C LEU A 40 0.87 10.61 1.55
N VAL A 41 0.40 10.16 0.38
CA VAL A 41 0.93 10.61 -0.92
C VAL A 41 0.72 12.11 -1.09
N ILE A 42 -0.50 12.60 -0.83
CA ILE A 42 -0.83 14.03 -0.93
C ILE A 42 0.04 14.85 0.03
N ASP A 43 0.10 14.44 1.29
CA ASP A 43 0.94 15.06 2.32
C ASP A 43 2.41 15.13 1.88
N SER A 44 2.96 14.01 1.41
CA SER A 44 4.36 13.93 0.99
C SER A 44 4.69 14.88 -0.17
N PHE A 45 3.76 15.07 -1.13
CA PHE A 45 3.94 16.07 -2.19
C PHE A 45 3.84 17.50 -1.67
N LEU A 46 2.93 17.80 -0.75
CA LEU A 46 2.78 19.14 -0.15
C LEU A 46 4.05 19.56 0.61
N TYR A 47 4.71 18.62 1.29
CA TYR A 47 5.96 18.86 2.03
C TYR A 47 7.22 18.69 1.18
N GLY A 48 7.11 18.50 -0.14
CA GLY A 48 8.27 18.38 -1.04
C GLY A 48 9.08 17.09 -0.89
N THR A 49 8.54 16.08 -0.22
CA THR A 49 9.21 14.79 0.01
C THR A 49 8.90 13.81 -1.13
N THR A 50 9.31 14.16 -2.36
CA THR A 50 8.94 13.44 -3.59
C THR A 50 9.25 11.94 -3.55
N MET A 51 10.40 11.54 -3.00
CA MET A 51 10.76 10.12 -2.89
C MET A 51 9.79 9.35 -1.98
N ILE A 52 9.38 9.96 -0.86
CA ILE A 52 8.40 9.37 0.07
C ILE A 52 7.03 9.29 -0.60
N ALA A 53 6.64 10.34 -1.34
CA ALA A 53 5.39 10.35 -2.11
C ALA A 53 5.33 9.21 -3.13
N LEU A 54 6.40 9.00 -3.89
CA LEU A 54 6.50 7.93 -4.88
C LEU A 54 6.44 6.54 -4.23
N LEU A 55 7.14 6.33 -3.12
CA LEU A 55 7.08 5.06 -2.40
C LEU A 55 5.70 4.77 -1.81
N ASN A 56 5.03 5.79 -1.24
CA ASN A 56 3.64 5.66 -0.80
C ASN A 56 2.71 5.34 -1.98
N LEU A 57 2.91 5.97 -3.14
CA LEU A 57 2.13 5.70 -4.34
C LEU A 57 2.30 4.26 -4.83
N VAL A 58 3.54 3.74 -4.84
CA VAL A 58 3.81 2.33 -5.18
C VAL A 58 3.11 1.40 -4.19
N SER A 59 3.24 1.65 -2.89
CA SER A 59 2.53 0.89 -1.85
C SER A 59 1.00 0.90 -2.07
N LEU A 60 0.43 2.06 -2.38
CA LEU A 60 -0.99 2.22 -2.66
C LEU A 60 -1.42 1.38 -3.87
N ILE A 61 -0.66 1.42 -4.96
CA ILE A 61 -0.95 0.63 -6.17
C ILE A 61 -0.96 -0.86 -5.83
N VAL A 62 0.06 -1.38 -5.11
CA VAL A 62 0.09 -2.80 -4.77
C VAL A 62 -1.06 -3.19 -3.83
N ALA A 63 -1.41 -2.36 -2.84
CA ALA A 63 -2.56 -2.60 -1.97
C ALA A 63 -3.89 -2.62 -2.74
N ILE A 64 -4.07 -1.75 -3.74
CA ILE A 64 -5.26 -1.76 -4.63
C ILE A 64 -5.30 -3.05 -5.46
N LEU A 65 -4.16 -3.51 -5.98
CA LEU A 65 -4.10 -4.79 -6.70
C LEU A 65 -4.50 -5.97 -5.80
N VAL A 66 -4.08 -5.95 -4.53
CA VAL A 66 -4.53 -6.94 -3.54
C VAL A 66 -6.03 -6.83 -3.28
N LEU A 67 -6.58 -5.62 -3.15
CA LEU A 67 -8.02 -5.40 -2.99
C LEU A 67 -8.82 -5.97 -4.16
N TRP A 68 -8.38 -5.76 -5.39
CA TRP A 68 -9.01 -6.32 -6.59
C TRP A 68 -8.95 -7.84 -6.62
N LYS A 69 -7.80 -8.43 -6.24
CA LYS A 69 -7.65 -9.88 -6.11
C LYS A 69 -8.62 -10.48 -5.09
N ILE A 70 -8.80 -9.83 -3.93
CA ILE A 70 -9.73 -10.28 -2.89
C ILE A 70 -11.18 -10.20 -3.38
N LYS A 71 -11.55 -9.11 -4.07
CA LYS A 71 -12.90 -8.95 -4.64
C LYS A 71 -13.23 -10.02 -5.68
N GLY A 72 -12.28 -10.37 -6.55
CA GLY A 72 -12.51 -11.39 -7.58
C GLY A 72 -12.57 -12.83 -7.07
N LYS A 73 -12.22 -13.09 -5.81
CA LYS A 73 -12.31 -14.41 -5.17
C LYS A 73 -13.60 -14.63 -4.37
N LYS A 74 -14.37 -13.57 -4.12
CA LYS A 74 -15.69 -13.64 -3.48
C LYS A 74 -16.78 -13.82 -4.52
#